data_AF-A0A2G4I428-F1
#
_entry.id   AF-A0A2G4I428-F1
#
_cell.length_a   1.000
_cell.length_b   1.000
_cell.length_c   1.000
_cell.angle_alpha   90.00
_cell.angle_beta   90.00
_cell.angle_gamma   90.00
#
_symmetry.space_group_name_H-M   'P 1'
#
loop_
_entity.id
_entity.type
_entity.pdbx_description
1 polymer ?
#
loop_
_entity_poly.entity_id
_entity_poly.type
_entity_poly.pdbx_seq_one_letter_code
_entity_poly.pdbx_strand_id
1 'polypeptide(L)'
;MKGPISQFIEKHYLHFNSAALIDAAKGYETHLVEGGKMMITLAGAMSTAELGKSLAEMIRQGKVDIISCTGANLEEDIMNLVAHKHYKRVPNYRDLSPQDEWDLLENHYNRVTDTCIPEEEAFRRLQKHIHGIWKGAQDKGERYFPHEYMYQILRSGELEQYYEIDPKDSWMLAAAERNLPIVVPGWEDSTMGNIFASYVIKGELNASTLKTGIEYMVWLADWYVKNSGGKGVGFFQIGGGIAGDFPICVVPMLYQDMEMTSIPFWSYFCQISDSTTSYGSYSGAVPNEKITWGKLDIHTPKFIVESDATIVVPLIFAYVLGM
;
A
#
# COMPACT_ATOMS: atom_id res chain seq x y z
N MET A 1 26.67 6.61 4.44
CA MET A 1 27.33 5.56 5.24
C MET A 1 26.21 4.73 5.85
N LYS A 2 26.27 3.39 5.75
CA LYS A 2 25.24 2.51 6.31
C LYS A 2 25.24 2.61 7.85
N GLY A 3 24.06 2.75 8.46
CA GLY A 3 23.91 2.83 9.90
C GLY A 3 23.94 1.45 10.60
N PRO A 4 23.74 1.42 11.93
CA PRO A 4 23.87 0.20 12.73
C PRO A 4 22.94 -0.93 12.29
N ILE A 5 21.71 -0.64 11.84
CA ILE A 5 20.77 -1.69 11.43
C ILE A 5 21.24 -2.33 10.14
N SER A 6 21.59 -1.51 9.14
CA SER A 6 22.16 -1.96 7.87
C SER A 6 23.40 -2.83 8.08
N GLN A 7 24.34 -2.39 8.93
CA GLN A 7 25.55 -3.14 9.23
C GLN A 7 25.25 -4.47 9.94
N PHE A 8 24.27 -4.48 10.85
CA PHE A 8 23.84 -5.70 11.52
C PHE A 8 23.30 -6.73 10.52
N ILE A 9 22.35 -6.33 9.68
CA ILE A 9 21.75 -7.28 8.74
C ILE A 9 22.77 -7.72 7.67
N GLU A 10 23.67 -6.85 7.20
CA GLU A 10 24.76 -7.26 6.29
C GLU A 10 25.71 -8.30 6.90
N LYS A 11 25.97 -8.19 8.21
CA LYS A 11 26.88 -9.09 8.93
C LYS A 11 26.22 -10.43 9.25
N HIS A 12 24.92 -10.45 9.55
CA HIS A 12 24.24 -11.60 10.13
C HIS A 12 23.35 -12.36 9.15
N TYR A 13 22.80 -11.70 8.13
CA TYR A 13 21.76 -12.28 7.25
C TYR A 13 22.41 -12.86 5.98
N LEU A 14 23.21 -13.91 6.17
CA LEU A 14 24.12 -14.43 5.13
C LEU A 14 23.55 -15.59 4.30
N HIS A 15 22.52 -16.28 4.79
CA HIS A 15 22.02 -17.52 4.17
C HIS A 15 20.49 -17.63 4.19
N PHE A 16 19.95 -18.49 3.31
CA PHE A 16 18.52 -18.82 3.21
C PHE A 16 17.63 -17.57 3.03
N ASN A 17 16.44 -17.56 3.63
CA ASN A 17 15.50 -16.45 3.53
C ASN A 17 16.07 -15.10 4.04
N SER A 18 17.00 -15.13 5.00
CA SER A 18 17.66 -13.93 5.49
C SER A 18 18.59 -13.31 4.43
N ALA A 19 19.29 -14.13 3.63
CA ALA A 19 20.08 -13.63 2.51
C ALA A 19 19.19 -12.99 1.45
N ALA A 20 18.04 -13.60 1.14
CA ALA A 20 17.09 -13.07 0.17
C ALA A 20 16.59 -11.65 0.54
N LEU A 21 16.41 -11.39 1.85
CA LEU A 21 16.09 -10.06 2.37
C LEU A 21 17.19 -9.03 2.04
N ILE A 22 18.45 -9.37 2.30
CA ILE A 22 19.59 -8.49 2.01
C ILE A 22 19.76 -8.27 0.51
N ASP A 23 19.64 -9.34 -0.28
CA ASP A 23 19.79 -9.26 -1.72
C ASP A 23 18.69 -8.40 -2.35
N ALA A 24 17.45 -8.52 -1.85
CA ALA A 24 16.37 -7.61 -2.21
C ALA A 24 16.68 -6.15 -1.83
N ALA A 25 17.14 -5.90 -0.61
CA ALA A 25 17.47 -4.54 -0.16
C ALA A 25 18.58 -3.90 -1.00
N LYS A 26 19.63 -4.66 -1.33
CA LYS A 26 20.72 -4.23 -2.22
C LYS A 26 20.24 -4.01 -3.65
N GLY A 27 19.37 -4.89 -4.16
CA GLY A 27 18.76 -4.73 -5.47
C GLY A 27 17.89 -3.48 -5.57
N TYR A 28 17.10 -3.18 -4.52
CA TYR A 28 16.30 -1.96 -4.41
C TYR A 28 17.22 -0.73 -4.45
N GLU A 29 18.24 -0.68 -3.60
CA GLU A 29 19.19 0.43 -3.56
C GLU A 29 19.91 0.62 -4.91
N THR A 30 20.40 -0.47 -5.51
CA THR A 30 21.07 -0.44 -6.81
C THR A 30 20.16 0.11 -7.89
N HIS A 31 18.91 -0.36 -7.94
CA HIS A 31 17.91 0.11 -8.90
C HIS A 31 17.65 1.62 -8.77
N LEU A 32 17.54 2.14 -7.54
CA LEU A 32 17.43 3.58 -7.30
C LEU A 32 18.69 4.36 -7.71
N VAL A 33 19.87 3.86 -7.36
CA VAL A 33 21.16 4.52 -7.68
C VAL A 33 21.38 4.61 -9.19
N GLU A 34 20.91 3.62 -9.95
CA GLU A 34 20.93 3.60 -11.42
C GLU A 34 19.83 4.48 -12.05
N GLY A 35 19.08 5.25 -11.25
CA GLY A 35 18.06 6.18 -11.72
C GLY A 35 16.71 5.52 -12.01
N GLY A 36 16.50 4.31 -11.53
CA GLY A 36 15.22 3.60 -11.64
C GLY A 36 14.18 4.13 -10.66
N LYS A 37 12.91 3.98 -11.03
CA LYS A 37 11.76 4.33 -10.19
C LYS A 37 11.24 3.13 -9.43
N MET A 38 10.59 3.34 -8.29
CA MET A 38 10.06 2.25 -7.47
C MET A 38 8.57 2.38 -7.20
N MET A 39 7.83 1.32 -7.58
CA MET A 39 6.49 1.06 -7.09
C MET A 39 6.57 0.19 -5.83
N ILE A 40 5.87 0.61 -4.78
CA ILE A 40 5.57 -0.26 -3.63
C ILE A 40 4.10 -0.67 -3.72
N THR A 41 3.82 -1.96 -3.55
CA THR A 41 2.44 -2.42 -3.36
C THR A 41 2.19 -2.85 -1.94
N LEU A 42 1.09 -2.40 -1.35
CA LEU A 42 0.78 -2.57 0.05
C LEU A 42 -0.53 -3.36 0.22
N ALA A 43 -0.37 -4.67 0.46
CA ALA A 43 -1.46 -5.56 0.86
C ALA A 43 -1.38 -5.94 2.34
N GLY A 44 -2.31 -6.77 2.81
CA GLY A 44 -2.46 -7.07 4.24
C GLY A 44 -2.86 -5.82 5.04
N ALA A 45 -2.79 -5.88 6.37
CA ALA A 45 -3.13 -4.75 7.24
C ALA A 45 -1.89 -3.97 7.68
N MET A 46 -1.07 -3.54 6.72
CA MET A 46 0.25 -2.94 7.01
C MET A 46 0.16 -1.55 7.65
N SER A 47 -0.92 -0.83 7.39
CA SER A 47 -1.18 0.46 8.03
C SER A 47 -1.61 0.28 9.49
N THR A 48 -2.48 -0.69 9.78
CA THR A 48 -2.74 -1.15 11.15
C THR A 48 -1.48 -1.68 11.86
N ALA A 49 -0.60 -2.36 11.13
CA ALA A 49 0.69 -2.83 11.66
C ALA A 49 1.74 -1.71 11.82
N GLU A 50 1.36 -0.45 11.61
CA GLU A 50 2.21 0.74 11.75
C GLU A 50 3.48 0.74 10.88
N LEU A 51 3.44 0.07 9.72
CA LEU A 51 4.54 0.13 8.75
C LEU A 51 4.81 1.57 8.29
N GLY A 52 3.81 2.45 8.41
CA GLY A 52 3.88 3.89 8.17
C GLY A 52 5.12 4.56 8.76
N LYS A 53 5.58 4.16 9.95
CA LYS A 53 6.81 4.67 10.59
C LYS A 53 8.03 4.64 9.68
N SER A 54 8.18 3.56 8.92
CA SER A 54 9.30 3.36 8.01
C SER A 54 8.95 3.74 6.56
N LEU A 55 7.72 3.47 6.12
CA LEU A 55 7.26 3.79 4.77
C LEU A 55 7.18 5.29 4.53
N ALA A 56 6.71 6.06 5.51
CA ALA A 56 6.60 7.50 5.40
C ALA A 56 7.98 8.15 5.17
N GLU A 57 9.03 7.64 5.81
CA GLU A 57 10.40 8.12 5.58
C GLU A 57 10.95 7.70 4.21
N MET A 58 10.63 6.50 3.73
CA MET A 58 10.92 6.09 2.34
C MET A 58 10.31 7.06 1.33
N ILE A 59 9.05 7.47 1.54
CA ILE A 59 8.37 8.47 0.71
C ILE A 59 9.09 9.82 0.82
N ARG A 60 9.36 10.30 2.05
CA ARG A 60 10.05 11.58 2.29
C ARG A 60 11.46 11.64 1.74
N GLN A 61 12.15 10.53 1.56
CA GLN A 61 13.47 10.54 0.91
C GLN A 61 13.42 10.30 -0.60
N GLY A 62 12.22 10.29 -1.20
CA GLY A 62 12.04 10.05 -2.64
C GLY A 62 12.51 8.65 -3.06
N LYS A 63 12.41 7.68 -2.15
CA LYS A 63 12.75 6.26 -2.42
C LYS A 63 11.57 5.50 -3.01
N VAL A 64 10.40 6.13 -3.08
CA VAL A 64 9.13 5.59 -3.62
C VAL A 64 8.58 6.60 -4.62
N ASP A 65 8.21 6.13 -5.80
CA ASP A 65 7.68 6.96 -6.89
C ASP A 65 6.17 6.79 -7.09
N ILE A 66 5.62 5.65 -6.68
CA ILE A 66 4.20 5.33 -6.78
C ILE A 66 3.84 4.22 -5.78
N ILE A 67 2.60 4.24 -5.28
CA ILE A 67 2.06 3.18 -4.42
C ILE A 67 0.83 2.56 -5.07
N SER A 68 0.66 1.25 -4.90
CA SER A 68 -0.63 0.57 -5.12
C SER A 68 -1.05 -0.12 -3.82
N CYS A 69 -2.23 0.20 -3.28
CA CYS A 69 -2.65 -0.35 -1.98
C CYS A 69 -4.11 -0.77 -1.97
N THR A 70 -4.50 -1.62 -1.02
CA THR A 70 -5.92 -1.86 -0.73
C THR A 70 -6.56 -0.59 -0.16
N GLY A 71 -7.89 -0.51 -0.24
CA GLY A 71 -8.62 0.60 0.37
C GLY A 71 -8.38 0.67 1.89
N ALA A 72 -8.39 -0.49 2.56
CA ALA A 72 -8.06 -0.64 3.98
C ALA A 72 -6.73 0.03 4.38
N ASN A 73 -5.63 -0.22 3.66
CA ASN A 73 -4.36 0.45 4.00
C ASN A 73 -4.43 1.97 3.84
N LEU A 74 -5.12 2.46 2.82
CA LEU A 74 -5.25 3.90 2.58
C LEU A 74 -5.97 4.61 3.74
N GLU A 75 -7.04 4.01 4.25
CA GLU A 75 -7.87 4.59 5.30
C GLU A 75 -7.29 4.35 6.70
N GLU A 76 -6.77 3.15 6.98
CA GLU A 76 -6.29 2.77 8.29
C GLU A 76 -5.06 3.58 8.74
N ASP A 77 -4.21 4.07 7.82
CA ASP A 77 -3.12 4.99 8.19
C ASP A 77 -3.66 6.32 8.73
N ILE A 78 -4.75 6.82 8.13
CA ILE A 78 -5.42 8.04 8.59
C ILE A 78 -6.17 7.77 9.90
N MET A 79 -6.80 6.60 10.05
CA MET A 79 -7.42 6.19 11.33
C MET A 79 -6.38 6.11 12.44
N ASN A 80 -5.22 5.51 12.15
CA ASN A 80 -4.11 5.47 13.08
C ASN A 80 -3.67 6.90 13.44
N LEU A 81 -3.54 7.78 12.44
CA LEU A 81 -3.19 9.18 12.65
C LEU A 81 -4.17 9.91 13.60
N VAL A 82 -5.47 9.66 13.50
CA VAL A 82 -6.50 10.42 14.23
C VAL A 82 -7.17 9.70 15.39
N ALA A 83 -6.89 8.42 15.66
CA ALA A 83 -7.60 7.64 16.67
C ALA A 83 -6.75 6.58 17.42
N HIS A 84 -5.40 6.61 17.27
CA HIS A 84 -4.51 5.59 17.84
C HIS A 84 -4.68 5.32 19.35
N LYS A 85 -5.01 6.33 20.17
CA LYS A 85 -5.18 6.14 21.63
C LYS A 85 -6.35 5.23 21.98
N HIS A 86 -7.26 5.01 21.05
CA HIS A 86 -8.42 4.12 21.21
C HIS A 86 -8.15 2.71 20.67
N TYR A 87 -6.99 2.46 20.04
CA TYR A 87 -6.62 1.11 19.59
C TYR A 87 -6.43 0.20 20.80
N LYS A 88 -6.91 -1.04 20.66
CA LYS A 88 -6.84 -2.04 21.74
C LYS A 88 -6.04 -3.24 21.27
N ARG A 89 -4.95 -3.54 21.97
CA ARG A 89 -4.21 -4.78 21.74
C ARG A 89 -4.94 -5.98 22.36
N VAL A 90 -4.90 -7.10 21.66
CA VAL A 90 -5.46 -8.40 22.04
C VAL A 90 -4.35 -9.47 21.98
N PRO A 91 -3.45 -9.52 22.98
CA PRO A 91 -2.28 -10.42 22.94
C PRO A 91 -2.62 -11.91 22.83
N ASN A 92 -3.81 -12.31 23.28
CA ASN A 92 -4.33 -13.68 23.27
C ASN A 92 -5.29 -13.96 22.11
N TYR A 93 -5.19 -13.23 20.99
CA TYR A 93 -6.15 -13.32 19.87
C TYR A 93 -6.34 -14.71 19.26
N ARG A 94 -5.44 -15.66 19.52
CA ARG A 94 -5.54 -17.05 19.04
C ARG A 94 -6.45 -17.93 19.90
N ASP A 95 -6.78 -17.49 21.11
CA ASP A 95 -7.51 -18.27 22.12
C ASP A 95 -8.85 -17.61 22.51
N LEU A 96 -9.38 -16.70 21.68
CA LEU A 96 -10.68 -16.06 21.93
C LEU A 96 -11.84 -17.03 21.72
N SER A 97 -12.81 -16.99 22.61
CA SER A 97 -14.09 -17.68 22.42
C SER A 97 -15.02 -16.86 21.51
N PRO A 98 -16.06 -17.47 20.91
CA PRO A 98 -17.08 -16.71 20.18
C PRO A 98 -17.76 -15.61 21.01
N GLN A 99 -17.86 -15.78 22.33
CA GLN A 99 -18.40 -14.74 23.21
C GLN A 99 -17.43 -13.57 23.34
N ASP A 100 -16.12 -13.83 23.44
CA ASP A 100 -15.11 -12.77 23.49
C ASP A 100 -15.12 -11.94 22.18
N GLU A 101 -15.28 -12.60 21.03
CA GLU A 101 -15.43 -11.92 19.73
C GLU A 101 -16.70 -11.07 19.68
N TRP A 102 -17.82 -11.59 20.20
CA TRP A 102 -19.08 -10.85 20.31
C TRP A 102 -18.93 -9.63 21.24
N ASP A 103 -18.25 -9.79 22.36
CA ASP A 103 -18.00 -8.70 23.30
C ASP A 103 -17.12 -7.62 22.66
N LEU A 104 -16.17 -7.97 21.79
CA LEU A 104 -15.44 -6.98 21.00
C LEU A 104 -16.39 -6.20 20.07
N LEU A 105 -17.30 -6.87 19.37
CA LEU A 105 -18.29 -6.24 18.49
C LEU A 105 -19.22 -5.29 19.26
N GLU A 106 -19.79 -5.73 20.39
CA GLU A 106 -20.69 -4.93 21.24
C GLU A 106 -20.00 -3.70 21.85
N ASN A 107 -18.67 -3.75 21.97
CA ASN A 107 -17.85 -2.63 22.41
C ASN A 107 -17.19 -1.87 21.23
N HIS A 108 -17.68 -2.07 20.01
CA HIS A 108 -17.23 -1.38 18.78
C HIS A 108 -15.75 -1.56 18.43
N TYR A 109 -15.17 -2.72 18.78
CA TYR A 109 -13.81 -3.10 18.44
C TYR A 109 -13.77 -4.07 17.27
N ASN A 110 -13.42 -3.57 16.08
CA ASN A 110 -13.17 -4.42 14.92
C ASN A 110 -11.73 -4.89 14.93
N ARG A 111 -11.52 -6.22 14.90
CA ARG A 111 -10.23 -6.82 15.17
C ARG A 111 -9.51 -7.28 13.90
N VAL A 112 -8.25 -6.91 13.81
CA VAL A 112 -7.27 -7.41 12.86
C VAL A 112 -6.17 -8.11 13.65
N THR A 113 -6.17 -9.44 13.63
CA THR A 113 -5.20 -10.26 14.38
C THR A 113 -5.14 -9.90 15.87
N ASP A 114 -4.02 -9.37 16.37
CA ASP A 114 -3.80 -8.99 17.76
C ASP A 114 -4.14 -7.52 18.08
N THR A 115 -4.82 -6.81 17.17
CA THR A 115 -5.10 -5.38 17.31
C THR A 115 -6.54 -5.06 16.92
N CYS A 116 -7.24 -4.27 17.72
CA CYS A 116 -8.56 -3.75 17.39
C CYS A 116 -8.48 -2.28 16.97
N ILE A 117 -9.18 -1.98 15.88
CA ILE A 117 -9.36 -0.64 15.34
C ILE A 117 -10.64 -0.05 15.95
N PRO A 118 -10.57 1.15 16.56
CA PRO A 118 -11.71 1.87 17.11
C PRO A 118 -12.44 2.58 15.99
N GLU A 119 -13.13 1.78 15.18
CA GLU A 119 -13.75 2.23 13.95
C GLU A 119 -14.76 3.36 14.20
N GLU A 120 -15.57 3.28 15.26
CA GLU A 120 -16.55 4.32 15.56
C GLU A 120 -15.88 5.69 15.82
N GLU A 121 -14.82 5.75 16.63
CA GLU A 121 -14.08 6.96 16.92
C GLU A 121 -13.40 7.52 15.66
N ALA A 122 -12.72 6.65 14.90
CA ALA A 122 -12.04 7.05 13.67
C ALA A 122 -13.03 7.57 12.62
N PHE A 123 -14.16 6.88 12.42
CA PHE A 123 -15.18 7.29 11.46
C PHE A 123 -15.91 8.54 11.88
N ARG A 124 -16.28 8.69 13.16
CA ARG A 124 -16.93 9.93 13.62
C ARG A 124 -16.05 11.15 13.34
N ARG A 125 -14.72 11.01 13.44
CA ARG A 125 -13.75 12.07 13.11
C ARG A 125 -13.61 12.29 11.60
N LEU A 126 -13.70 11.27 10.76
CA LEU A 126 -13.45 11.39 9.31
C LEU A 126 -14.71 11.64 8.47
N GLN A 127 -15.84 11.05 8.84
CA GLN A 127 -17.04 10.95 8.01
C GLN A 127 -17.63 12.32 7.66
N LYS A 128 -17.72 13.23 8.63
CA LYS A 128 -18.30 14.57 8.37
C LYS A 128 -17.45 15.35 7.37
N HIS A 129 -16.13 15.28 7.53
CA HIS A 129 -15.17 16.01 6.71
C HIS A 129 -15.14 15.45 5.28
N ILE A 130 -15.00 14.13 5.14
CA ILE A 130 -14.92 13.49 3.82
C ILE A 130 -16.25 13.61 3.04
N HIS A 131 -17.40 13.53 3.73
CA HIS A 131 -18.70 13.74 3.08
C HIS A 131 -18.81 15.16 2.53
N GLY A 132 -18.35 16.17 3.27
CA GLY A 132 -18.30 17.55 2.80
C GLY A 132 -17.45 17.70 1.53
N ILE A 133 -16.31 17.01 1.45
CA ILE A 133 -15.43 17.02 0.28
C ILE A 133 -16.10 16.32 -0.91
N TRP A 134 -16.67 15.13 -0.72
CA TRP A 134 -17.39 14.42 -1.79
C TRP A 134 -18.56 15.24 -2.34
N LYS A 135 -19.37 15.80 -1.44
CA LYS A 135 -20.51 16.63 -1.82
C LYS A 135 -20.06 17.89 -2.55
N GLY A 136 -19.00 18.53 -2.06
CA GLY A 136 -18.40 19.70 -2.71
C GLY A 136 -17.87 19.41 -4.12
N ALA A 137 -17.23 18.26 -4.34
CA ALA A 137 -16.80 17.84 -5.67
C ALA A 137 -17.99 17.56 -6.59
N GLN A 138 -18.99 16.82 -6.10
CA GLN A 138 -20.21 16.53 -6.86
C GLN A 138 -20.95 17.81 -7.29
N ASP A 139 -21.14 18.77 -6.37
CA ASP A 139 -21.89 19.99 -6.65
C ASP A 139 -21.16 20.88 -7.67
N LYS A 140 -19.83 20.72 -7.82
CA LYS A 140 -19.01 21.34 -8.88
C LYS A 140 -18.94 20.52 -10.16
N GLY A 141 -19.48 19.31 -10.19
CA GLY A 141 -19.31 18.37 -11.30
C GLY A 141 -17.91 17.76 -11.42
N GLU A 142 -17.13 17.82 -10.34
CA GLU A 142 -15.77 17.27 -10.27
C GLU A 142 -15.81 15.80 -9.81
N ARG A 143 -14.81 15.04 -10.27
CA ARG A 143 -14.64 13.62 -9.91
C ARG A 143 -13.17 13.36 -9.64
N TYR A 144 -12.89 12.66 -8.56
CA TYR A 144 -11.54 12.33 -8.14
C TYR A 144 -11.40 10.84 -7.82
N PHE A 145 -10.16 10.35 -7.87
CA PHE A 145 -9.79 9.05 -7.36
C PHE A 145 -9.88 9.01 -5.82
N PRO A 146 -10.12 7.84 -5.22
CA PRO A 146 -10.17 7.69 -3.76
C PRO A 146 -9.05 8.39 -2.98
N HIS A 147 -7.78 8.20 -3.37
CA HIS A 147 -6.63 8.82 -2.70
C HIS A 147 -6.58 10.34 -2.83
N GLU A 148 -7.09 10.89 -3.94
CA GLU A 148 -7.14 12.34 -4.15
C GLU A 148 -8.10 13.01 -3.15
N TYR A 149 -9.20 12.34 -2.79
CA TYR A 149 -10.09 12.81 -1.72
C TYR A 149 -9.40 12.76 -0.35
N MET A 150 -8.64 11.69 -0.07
CA MET A 150 -7.85 11.57 1.16
C MET A 150 -6.74 12.62 1.24
N TYR A 151 -6.14 13.00 0.12
CA TYR A 151 -5.18 14.10 0.09
C TYR A 151 -5.84 15.45 0.37
N GLN A 152 -7.05 15.69 -0.14
CA GLN A 152 -7.78 16.93 0.13
C GLN A 152 -8.07 17.11 1.62
N ILE A 153 -8.51 16.04 2.32
CA ILE A 153 -8.77 16.10 3.77
C ILE A 153 -7.50 16.26 4.59
N LEU A 154 -6.39 15.60 4.21
CA LEU A 154 -5.12 15.75 4.92
C LEU A 154 -4.53 17.15 4.72
N ARG A 155 -4.60 17.69 3.49
CA ARG A 155 -4.05 19.02 3.16
C ARG A 155 -4.92 20.18 3.65
N SER A 156 -6.18 19.96 4.02
CA SER A 156 -7.03 21.03 4.57
C SER A 156 -6.60 21.46 5.98
N GLY A 157 -5.82 20.63 6.68
CA GLY A 157 -5.44 20.84 8.07
C GLY A 157 -6.56 20.55 9.09
N GLU A 158 -7.76 20.20 8.62
CA GLU A 158 -8.93 19.98 9.51
C GLU A 158 -8.73 18.81 10.48
N LEU A 159 -7.87 17.85 10.11
CA LEU A 159 -7.55 16.68 10.93
C LEU A 159 -6.43 16.92 11.95
N GLU A 160 -5.64 17.99 11.85
CA GLU A 160 -4.46 18.21 12.70
C GLU A 160 -4.80 18.24 14.20
N GLN A 161 -5.96 18.80 14.54
CA GLN A 161 -6.48 18.85 15.91
C GLN A 161 -6.77 17.46 16.50
N TYR A 162 -6.88 16.43 15.66
CA TYR A 162 -7.19 15.05 16.05
C TYR A 162 -5.96 14.14 16.05
N TYR A 163 -4.77 14.64 15.71
CA TYR A 163 -3.59 13.79 15.59
C TYR A 163 -3.19 13.16 16.93
N GLU A 164 -3.04 11.84 16.93
CA GLU A 164 -2.76 11.02 18.12
C GLU A 164 -1.42 10.27 18.06
N ILE A 165 -0.76 10.24 16.89
CA ILE A 165 0.61 9.75 16.68
C ILE A 165 1.52 10.89 16.19
N ASP A 166 2.83 10.67 16.09
CA ASP A 166 3.72 11.61 15.39
C ASP A 166 3.30 11.67 13.91
N PRO A 167 2.95 12.84 13.34
CA PRO A 167 2.59 12.96 11.92
C PRO A 167 3.66 12.44 10.96
N LYS A 168 4.92 12.35 11.40
CA LYS A 168 6.01 11.72 10.65
C LYS A 168 5.82 10.22 10.41
N ASP A 169 4.99 9.58 11.22
CA ASP A 169 4.73 8.14 11.14
C ASP A 169 3.54 7.80 10.20
N SER A 170 2.78 8.79 9.72
CA SER A 170 1.72 8.59 8.73
C SER A 170 2.28 8.59 7.31
N TRP A 171 2.10 7.48 6.59
CA TRP A 171 2.56 7.38 5.21
C TRP A 171 1.60 8.09 4.25
N MET A 172 0.31 8.17 4.56
CA MET A 172 -0.65 8.92 3.75
C MET A 172 -0.43 10.42 3.85
N LEU A 173 -0.04 10.94 5.01
CA LEU A 173 0.34 12.33 5.15
C LEU A 173 1.61 12.63 4.35
N ALA A 174 2.65 11.79 4.46
CA ALA A 174 3.87 11.92 3.64
C ALA A 174 3.57 11.88 2.14
N ALA A 175 2.70 10.96 1.71
CA ALA A 175 2.27 10.82 0.33
C ALA A 175 1.50 12.06 -0.15
N ALA A 176 0.61 12.60 0.68
CA ALA A 176 -0.13 13.83 0.41
C ALA A 176 0.80 15.04 0.30
N GLU A 177 1.78 15.20 1.18
CA GLU A 177 2.78 16.29 1.13
C GLU A 177 3.61 16.24 -0.17
N ARG A 178 3.96 15.04 -0.62
CA ARG A 178 4.71 14.84 -1.88
C ARG A 178 3.87 14.82 -3.14
N ASN A 179 2.55 14.84 -2.99
CA ASN A 179 1.62 14.55 -4.09
C ASN A 179 1.99 13.24 -4.81
N LEU A 180 2.33 12.21 -4.03
CA LEU A 180 2.74 10.91 -4.54
C LEU A 180 1.56 10.25 -5.27
N PRO A 181 1.74 9.71 -6.48
CA PRO A 181 0.68 8.97 -7.13
C PRO A 181 0.33 7.68 -6.38
N ILE A 182 -0.96 7.39 -6.23
CA ILE A 182 -1.45 6.16 -5.61
C ILE A 182 -2.52 5.51 -6.50
N VAL A 183 -2.46 4.18 -6.63
CA VAL A 183 -3.50 3.37 -7.24
C VAL A 183 -4.20 2.57 -6.16
N VAL A 184 -5.53 2.66 -6.11
CA VAL A 184 -6.33 1.99 -5.05
C VAL A 184 -7.41 1.12 -5.70
N PRO A 185 -7.03 -0.06 -6.22
CA PRO A 185 -7.96 -0.94 -6.89
C PRO A 185 -8.91 -1.59 -5.90
N GLY A 186 -10.17 -1.78 -6.28
CA GLY A 186 -11.20 -2.37 -5.42
C GLY A 186 -11.52 -1.53 -4.18
N TRP A 187 -11.50 -0.19 -4.29
CA TRP A 187 -11.78 0.71 -3.16
C TRP A 187 -13.11 0.41 -2.45
N GLU A 188 -14.10 -0.08 -3.18
CA GLU A 188 -15.39 -0.50 -2.62
C GLU A 188 -15.26 -1.57 -1.52
N ASP A 189 -14.17 -2.35 -1.53
CA ASP A 189 -13.75 -3.29 -0.48
C ASP A 189 -12.95 -2.56 0.61
N SER A 190 -13.55 -1.52 1.19
CA SER A 190 -13.03 -0.75 2.32
C SER A 190 -14.17 -0.09 3.09
N THR A 191 -13.92 0.35 4.31
CA THR A 191 -14.97 0.94 5.12
C THR A 191 -15.41 2.30 4.58
N MET A 192 -14.48 3.13 4.09
CA MET A 192 -14.83 4.38 3.43
C MET A 192 -15.52 4.17 2.09
N GLY A 193 -15.18 3.10 1.35
CA GLY A 193 -15.93 2.65 0.17
C GLY A 193 -17.38 2.28 0.51
N ASN A 194 -17.58 1.53 1.60
CA ASN A 194 -18.91 1.15 2.11
C ASN A 194 -19.72 2.36 2.57
N ILE A 195 -19.09 3.32 3.27
CA ILE A 195 -19.71 4.57 3.69
C ILE A 195 -20.16 5.38 2.47
N PHE A 196 -19.29 5.54 1.47
CA PHE A 196 -19.65 6.24 0.23
C PHE A 196 -20.85 5.58 -0.46
N ALA A 197 -20.85 4.25 -0.58
CA ALA A 197 -21.98 3.51 -1.15
C ALA A 197 -23.29 3.75 -0.37
N SER A 198 -23.22 3.89 0.96
CA SER A 198 -24.39 4.22 1.78
C SER A 198 -25.01 5.58 1.41
N TYR A 199 -24.18 6.59 1.10
CA TYR A 199 -24.65 7.90 0.66
C TYR A 199 -25.24 7.87 -0.75
N VAL A 200 -24.75 6.97 -1.61
CA VAL A 200 -25.36 6.72 -2.92
C VAL A 200 -26.75 6.11 -2.76
N ILE A 201 -26.90 5.10 -1.89
CA ILE A 201 -28.20 4.46 -1.61
C ILE A 201 -29.20 5.46 -1.04
N LYS A 202 -28.75 6.40 -0.19
CA LYS A 202 -29.59 7.47 0.36
C LYS A 202 -29.95 8.57 -0.66
N GLY A 203 -29.33 8.59 -1.83
CA GLY A 203 -29.53 9.63 -2.85
C GLY A 203 -28.82 10.95 -2.54
N GLU A 204 -27.84 10.96 -1.64
CA GLU A 204 -27.08 12.15 -1.25
C GLU A 204 -25.87 12.40 -2.18
N LEU A 205 -25.28 11.30 -2.67
CA LEU A 205 -24.16 11.28 -3.62
C LEU A 205 -24.49 10.40 -4.83
N ASN A 206 -23.81 10.66 -5.95
CA ASN A 206 -23.82 9.82 -7.14
C ASN A 206 -22.57 8.94 -7.14
N ALA A 207 -22.72 7.67 -7.56
CA ALA A 207 -21.60 6.74 -7.69
C ALA A 207 -20.48 7.31 -8.59
N SER A 208 -20.86 8.08 -9.61
CA SER A 208 -19.92 8.75 -10.51
C SER A 208 -19.08 9.83 -9.82
N THR A 209 -19.36 10.28 -8.61
CA THR A 209 -18.49 11.28 -7.92
C THR A 209 -17.08 10.72 -7.66
N LEU A 210 -16.93 9.39 -7.62
CA LEU A 210 -15.65 8.70 -7.59
C LEU A 210 -15.24 8.24 -8.99
N LYS A 211 -13.93 8.27 -9.25
CA LYS A 211 -13.33 7.56 -10.38
C LYS A 211 -13.20 6.07 -10.06
N THR A 212 -13.31 5.25 -11.09
CA THR A 212 -13.41 3.78 -11.01
C THR A 212 -12.06 3.06 -11.14
N GLY A 213 -12.05 1.75 -10.88
CA GLY A 213 -10.88 0.89 -11.10
C GLY A 213 -10.40 0.87 -12.56
N ILE A 214 -11.30 0.97 -13.54
CA ILE A 214 -10.91 1.06 -14.96
C ILE A 214 -10.20 2.40 -15.23
N GLU A 215 -10.71 3.50 -14.67
CA GLU A 215 -10.04 4.80 -14.77
C GLU A 215 -8.64 4.77 -14.12
N TYR A 216 -8.46 4.03 -13.02
CA TYR A 216 -7.14 3.79 -12.43
C TYR A 216 -6.21 3.01 -13.35
N MET A 217 -6.69 1.95 -14.02
CA MET A 217 -5.88 1.15 -14.92
C MET A 217 -5.40 1.98 -16.11
N VAL A 218 -6.28 2.78 -16.72
CA VAL A 218 -5.93 3.68 -17.83
C VAL A 218 -4.93 4.74 -17.38
N TRP A 219 -5.16 5.35 -16.20
CA TRP A 219 -4.24 6.32 -15.64
C TRP A 219 -2.86 5.70 -15.34
N LEU A 220 -2.82 4.50 -14.77
CA LEU A 220 -1.59 3.79 -14.46
C LEU A 220 -0.82 3.40 -15.74
N ALA A 221 -1.54 3.00 -16.80
CA ALA A 221 -0.94 2.69 -18.09
C ALA A 221 -0.22 3.91 -18.71
N ASP A 222 -0.87 5.07 -18.72
CA ASP A 222 -0.26 6.32 -19.16
C ASP A 222 0.94 6.72 -18.27
N TRP A 223 0.80 6.59 -16.95
CA TRP A 223 1.89 6.82 -16.02
C TRP A 223 3.07 5.89 -16.32
N TYR A 224 2.84 4.59 -16.49
CA TYR A 224 3.90 3.62 -16.72
C TYR A 224 4.70 3.94 -17.99
N VAL A 225 4.03 4.21 -19.11
CA VAL A 225 4.68 4.59 -20.37
C VAL A 225 5.59 5.82 -20.21
N LYS A 226 5.15 6.81 -19.43
CA LYS A 226 5.92 8.05 -19.18
C LYS A 226 7.08 7.86 -18.20
N ASN A 227 7.08 6.78 -17.43
CA ASN A 227 7.99 6.59 -16.29
C ASN A 227 8.89 5.35 -16.41
N SER A 228 8.67 4.47 -17.39
CA SER A 228 9.43 3.24 -17.61
C SER A 228 10.65 3.39 -18.52
N GLY A 229 10.96 4.61 -18.98
CA GLY A 229 12.21 4.89 -19.69
C GLY A 229 13.47 4.73 -18.82
N GLY A 230 14.65 4.75 -19.44
CA GLY A 230 15.92 4.63 -18.72
C GLY A 230 16.06 3.28 -18.02
N LYS A 231 16.31 3.28 -16.71
CA LYS A 231 16.44 2.05 -15.91
C LYS A 231 15.11 1.32 -15.69
N GLY A 232 13.97 2.01 -15.90
CA GLY A 232 12.64 1.44 -15.75
C GLY A 232 12.04 1.56 -14.35
N VAL A 233 10.89 0.93 -14.16
CA VAL A 233 10.16 0.90 -12.88
C VAL A 233 10.33 -0.47 -12.23
N GLY A 234 10.82 -0.48 -10.99
CA GLY A 234 10.88 -1.66 -10.14
C GLY A 234 9.61 -1.83 -9.32
N PHE A 235 9.38 -3.06 -8.87
CA PHE A 235 8.16 -3.49 -8.21
C PHE A 235 8.48 -4.19 -6.89
N PHE A 236 8.16 -3.55 -5.76
CA PHE A 236 8.35 -4.08 -4.42
C PHE A 236 6.99 -4.43 -3.80
N GLN A 237 6.69 -5.73 -3.79
CA GLN A 237 5.39 -6.27 -3.43
C GLN A 237 5.37 -6.71 -1.96
N ILE A 238 4.56 -6.06 -1.13
CA ILE A 238 4.31 -6.46 0.25
C ILE A 238 2.97 -7.22 0.28
N GLY A 239 3.03 -8.52 0.58
CA GLY A 239 1.88 -9.42 0.52
C GLY A 239 1.50 -9.79 -0.92
N GLY A 240 0.20 -9.90 -1.19
CA GLY A 240 -0.33 -10.21 -2.53
C GLY A 240 -1.77 -9.73 -2.71
N GLY A 241 -2.53 -10.36 -3.60
CA GLY A 241 -3.88 -9.93 -3.92
C GLY A 241 -3.93 -8.66 -4.77
N ILE A 242 -5.05 -7.93 -4.70
CA ILE A 242 -5.37 -6.87 -5.66
C ILE A 242 -4.34 -5.73 -5.67
N ALA A 243 -3.74 -5.39 -4.53
CA ALA A 243 -2.73 -4.34 -4.45
C ALA A 243 -1.49 -4.64 -5.31
N GLY A 244 -1.12 -5.92 -5.45
CA GLY A 244 -0.01 -6.38 -6.28
C GLY A 244 -0.42 -6.78 -7.70
N ASP A 245 -1.49 -7.55 -7.84
CA ASP A 245 -1.86 -8.12 -9.15
C ASP A 245 -2.49 -7.10 -10.10
N PHE A 246 -3.25 -6.13 -9.59
CA PHE A 246 -3.80 -5.05 -10.42
C PHE A 246 -2.72 -4.24 -11.13
N PRO A 247 -1.75 -3.62 -10.43
CA PRO A 247 -0.78 -2.77 -11.09
C PRO A 247 0.22 -3.55 -11.94
N ILE A 248 0.63 -4.76 -11.53
CA ILE A 248 1.64 -5.53 -12.28
C ILE A 248 1.13 -5.95 -13.66
N CYS A 249 -0.19 -6.07 -13.82
CA CYS A 249 -0.87 -6.38 -15.09
C CYS A 249 -0.86 -5.23 -16.10
N VAL A 250 -0.42 -4.02 -15.73
CA VAL A 250 -0.31 -2.89 -16.68
C VAL A 250 0.61 -3.20 -17.85
N VAL A 251 1.74 -3.88 -17.59
CA VAL A 251 2.74 -4.22 -18.61
C VAL A 251 2.21 -5.24 -19.62
N PRO A 252 1.67 -6.42 -19.22
CA PRO A 252 1.11 -7.34 -20.18
C PRO A 252 -0.08 -6.76 -20.93
N MET A 253 -0.93 -5.94 -20.30
CA MET A 253 -2.02 -5.25 -21.00
C MET A 253 -1.47 -4.29 -22.08
N LEU A 254 -0.46 -3.47 -21.76
CA LEU A 254 0.20 -2.59 -22.72
C LEU A 254 0.86 -3.38 -23.86
N TYR A 255 1.49 -4.51 -23.56
CA TYR A 255 2.18 -5.32 -24.56
C TYR A 255 1.22 -6.10 -25.46
N GLN A 256 0.23 -6.79 -24.87
CA GLN A 256 -0.64 -7.75 -25.57
C GLN A 256 -1.89 -7.08 -26.14
N ASP A 257 -2.60 -6.29 -25.34
CA ASP A 257 -3.90 -5.72 -25.73
C ASP A 257 -3.75 -4.39 -26.48
N MET A 258 -2.72 -3.60 -26.13
CA MET A 258 -2.37 -2.36 -26.82
C MET A 258 -1.28 -2.55 -27.90
N GLU A 259 -0.77 -3.77 -28.05
CA GLU A 259 0.25 -4.16 -29.05
C GLU A 259 1.55 -3.32 -28.98
N MET A 260 1.86 -2.72 -27.81
CA MET A 260 3.07 -1.92 -27.60
C MET A 260 4.28 -2.82 -27.35
N THR A 261 4.75 -3.51 -28.39
CA THR A 261 5.80 -4.54 -28.29
C THR A 261 7.16 -4.04 -27.76
N SER A 262 7.38 -2.73 -27.71
CA SER A 262 8.59 -2.11 -27.15
C SER A 262 8.43 -1.61 -25.70
N ILE A 263 7.28 -1.85 -25.05
CA ILE A 263 7.08 -1.43 -23.66
C ILE A 263 8.06 -2.20 -22.74
N PRO A 264 8.82 -1.52 -21.86
CA PRO A 264 9.72 -2.20 -20.94
C PRO A 264 8.96 -3.09 -19.95
N PHE A 265 9.57 -4.21 -19.58
CA PHE A 265 9.14 -5.01 -18.43
C PHE A 265 9.49 -4.32 -17.11
N TRP A 266 8.93 -4.79 -16.00
CA TRP A 266 9.36 -4.34 -14.67
C TRP A 266 10.84 -4.66 -14.47
N SER A 267 11.63 -3.68 -14.02
CA SER A 267 13.10 -3.72 -14.04
C SER A 267 13.75 -4.22 -12.75
N TYR A 268 12.94 -4.43 -11.71
CA TYR A 268 13.29 -5.05 -10.45
C TYR A 268 12.01 -5.67 -9.88
N PHE A 269 12.12 -6.83 -9.24
CA PHE A 269 10.99 -7.45 -8.56
C PHE A 269 11.40 -8.01 -7.20
N CYS A 270 10.68 -7.64 -6.15
CA CYS A 270 10.77 -8.34 -4.87
C CYS A 270 9.38 -8.58 -4.34
N GLN A 271 9.15 -9.78 -3.81
CA GLN A 271 7.92 -10.12 -3.14
C GLN A 271 8.19 -10.59 -1.72
N ILE A 272 7.53 -9.95 -0.77
CA ILE A 272 7.41 -10.41 0.61
C ILE A 272 6.09 -11.15 0.72
N SER A 273 6.13 -12.45 0.98
CA SER A 273 4.91 -13.28 1.03
C SER A 273 5.00 -14.31 2.15
N ASP A 274 3.88 -14.55 2.82
CA ASP A 274 3.63 -15.66 3.73
C ASP A 274 2.83 -16.79 3.05
N SER A 275 2.43 -16.59 1.80
CA SER A 275 1.58 -17.51 1.04
C SER A 275 2.38 -18.66 0.42
N THR A 276 1.85 -19.89 0.54
CA THR A 276 2.43 -21.06 -0.12
C THR A 276 1.99 -21.15 -1.59
N THR A 277 2.90 -21.55 -2.48
CA THR A 277 2.62 -21.73 -3.92
C THR A 277 1.57 -22.82 -4.20
N SER A 278 1.30 -23.72 -3.25
CA SER A 278 0.56 -24.98 -3.46
C SER A 278 -0.89 -24.85 -3.93
N TYR A 279 -1.55 -23.71 -3.69
CA TYR A 279 -2.98 -23.56 -3.98
C TYR A 279 -3.29 -22.84 -5.30
N GLY A 280 -2.29 -22.61 -6.16
CA GLY A 280 -2.47 -21.84 -7.40
C GLY A 280 -2.76 -20.36 -7.14
N SER A 281 -2.38 -19.85 -5.96
CA SER A 281 -2.54 -18.45 -5.59
C SER A 281 -1.57 -17.57 -6.37
N TYR A 282 -2.06 -16.52 -7.03
CA TYR A 282 -1.20 -15.49 -7.64
C TYR A 282 -0.31 -14.78 -6.62
N SER A 283 -0.74 -14.73 -5.35
CA SER A 283 0.04 -14.19 -4.22
C SER A 283 1.17 -15.11 -3.77
N GLY A 284 1.16 -16.39 -4.12
CA GLY A 284 2.22 -17.35 -3.82
C GLY A 284 3.05 -17.74 -5.04
N ALA A 285 2.78 -17.17 -6.21
CA ALA A 285 3.46 -17.50 -7.46
C ALA A 285 4.93 -17.04 -7.41
N VAL A 286 5.85 -17.97 -7.67
CA VAL A 286 7.28 -17.66 -7.69
C VAL A 286 7.59 -16.61 -8.77
N PRO A 287 8.60 -15.75 -8.58
CA PRO A 287 8.88 -14.67 -9.54
C PRO A 287 9.09 -15.12 -10.99
N ASN A 288 9.63 -16.34 -11.21
CA ASN A 288 9.81 -16.89 -12.55
C ASN A 288 8.49 -17.11 -13.30
N GLU A 289 7.40 -17.42 -12.61
CA GLU A 289 6.09 -17.56 -13.26
C GLU A 289 5.68 -16.25 -13.93
N LYS A 290 6.07 -15.10 -13.38
CA LYS A 290 5.75 -13.77 -13.94
C LYS A 290 6.39 -13.53 -15.31
N ILE A 291 7.43 -14.28 -15.69
CA ILE A 291 8.04 -14.21 -17.02
C ILE A 291 7.07 -14.75 -18.08
N THR A 292 6.33 -15.83 -17.80
CA THR A 292 5.39 -16.42 -18.77
C THR A 292 4.21 -15.49 -19.07
N TRP A 293 3.88 -14.63 -18.11
CA TRP A 293 2.87 -13.59 -18.25
C TRP A 293 3.38 -12.31 -18.91
N GLY A 294 4.66 -12.23 -19.30
CA GLY A 294 5.24 -10.99 -19.85
C GLY A 294 5.29 -9.84 -18.84
N LYS A 295 5.39 -10.14 -17.54
CA LYS A 295 5.56 -9.13 -16.49
C LYS A 295 7.04 -8.82 -16.28
N LEU A 296 7.92 -9.83 -16.32
CA LEU A 296 9.37 -9.70 -16.08
C LEU A 296 10.18 -10.21 -17.27
N ASP A 297 11.35 -9.60 -17.51
CA ASP A 297 12.39 -10.15 -18.39
C ASP A 297 13.20 -11.27 -17.69
N ILE A 298 13.84 -12.14 -18.48
CA ILE A 298 14.75 -13.20 -17.98
C ILE A 298 15.90 -12.65 -17.12
N HIS A 299 16.38 -11.44 -17.41
CA HIS A 299 17.47 -10.77 -16.69
C HIS A 299 17.01 -9.87 -15.54
N THR A 300 15.69 -9.73 -15.33
CA THR A 300 15.17 -8.92 -14.23
C THR A 300 15.66 -9.46 -12.88
N PRO A 301 16.30 -8.62 -12.04
CA PRO A 301 16.59 -8.97 -10.64
C PRO A 301 15.29 -9.27 -9.92
N LYS A 302 15.17 -10.48 -9.37
CA LYS A 302 13.93 -10.98 -8.79
C LYS A 302 14.20 -11.72 -7.49
N PHE A 303 13.46 -11.34 -6.46
CA PHE A 303 13.65 -11.81 -5.09
C PHE A 303 12.32 -12.27 -4.50
N ILE A 304 12.38 -13.27 -3.63
CA ILE A 304 11.26 -13.71 -2.80
C ILE A 304 11.75 -13.81 -1.36
N VAL A 305 11.04 -13.16 -0.44
CA VAL A 305 11.27 -13.26 1.00
C VAL A 305 10.02 -13.88 1.61
N GLU A 306 10.16 -15.11 2.07
CA GLU A 306 9.08 -15.92 2.64
C GLU A 306 8.95 -15.59 4.14
N SER A 307 8.22 -14.53 4.48
CA SER A 307 8.12 -14.06 5.87
C SER A 307 6.92 -13.13 6.09
N ASP A 308 6.61 -12.88 7.36
CA ASP A 308 5.72 -11.80 7.77
C ASP A 308 6.38 -10.45 7.44
N ALA A 309 5.65 -9.62 6.68
CA ALA A 309 6.11 -8.30 6.26
C ALA A 309 6.46 -7.38 7.44
N THR A 310 5.78 -7.51 8.58
CA THR A 310 6.03 -6.70 9.78
C THR A 310 7.41 -6.92 10.38
N ILE A 311 8.04 -8.06 10.09
CA ILE A 311 9.40 -8.40 10.53
C ILE A 311 10.43 -7.88 9.53
N VAL A 312 10.23 -8.16 8.23
CA VAL A 312 11.30 -8.02 7.24
C VAL A 312 11.30 -6.69 6.51
N VAL A 313 10.13 -6.08 6.26
CA VAL A 313 10.06 -4.83 5.49
C VAL A 313 10.73 -3.66 6.22
N PRO A 314 10.56 -3.46 7.54
CA PRO A 314 11.27 -2.40 8.24
C PRO A 314 12.80 -2.52 8.15
N LEU A 315 13.34 -3.75 8.11
CA LEU A 315 14.77 -4.00 7.94
C LEU A 315 15.26 -3.66 6.53
N ILE A 316 14.48 -4.00 5.49
CA ILE A 316 14.76 -3.62 4.11
C ILE A 316 14.73 -2.09 3.97
N PHE A 317 13.71 -1.43 4.51
CA PHE A 317 13.61 0.03 4.46
C PHE A 317 14.75 0.70 5.22
N ALA A 318 15.11 0.21 6.41
CA ALA A 318 16.27 0.69 7.14
C ALA A 318 17.56 0.60 6.29
N TYR A 319 17.74 -0.49 5.54
CA TYR A 319 18.87 -0.62 4.61
C TYR A 319 18.89 0.44 3.51
N VAL A 320 17.74 0.67 2.87
CA VAL A 320 17.59 1.62 1.75
C VAL A 320 17.71 3.08 2.22
N LEU A 321 17.26 3.36 3.45
CA LEU A 321 17.41 4.65 4.13
C LEU A 321 18.83 4.86 4.69
N GLY A 322 19.66 3.82 4.75
CA GLY A 322 21.01 3.87 5.29
C GLY A 322 21.07 3.96 6.81
N MET A 323 20.05 3.45 7.52
CA MET A 323 19.95 3.37 8.99
C MET A 323 20.69 2.17 9.58
#